data_AF-A0A7Y2EY30-F1
#
_entry.id   AF-A0A7Y2EY30-F1
#
_cell.length_a   1.000
_cell.length_b   1.000
_cell.length_c   1.000
_cell.angle_alpha   90.00
_cell.angle_beta   90.00
_cell.angle_gamma   90.00
#
_symmetry.space_group_name_H-M   'P 1'
#
loop_
_entity.id
_entity.type
_entity.pdbx_description
1 polymer ?
#
loop_
_entity_poly.entity_id
_entity_poly.type
_entity_poly.pdbx_seq_one_letter_code
_entity_poly.pdbx_strand_id
1 'polypeptide(L)'
;MVKRGYELIHEGRTRDENGKRTKYISRFYKCTSCHNTVREEKDLSQVDPDKRLQYAKEKDIPYLQGSTFWGIVNRETWYNDDYVLKYGSLVEKAENSLIESTQLCAQVCSQGRWLEEWEMNNILAYYWSLQMKMEDLDFSEKELEELKNVQAEKAIAAIKAKYSQKSPATFGHLPKDKEKGYAFAGDPEKGKVIYENGCQHCHRERGESDVVLDNSSVTFKWLNKNITANSKLSIYDIIRLGTYAEKGHKEYMPHYTEEKMSDEQIEDLRAYIEKMAE
;
A
#
# COMPACT_ATOMS: atom_id res chain seq x y z
N MET A 1 16.19 18.73 -6.24
CA MET A 1 16.12 17.27 -6.39
C MET A 1 14.89 16.70 -5.70
N VAL A 2 14.80 16.78 -4.36
CA VAL A 2 13.63 16.33 -3.56
C VAL A 2 12.27 16.77 -4.11
N LYS A 3 12.10 18.07 -4.44
CA LYS A 3 10.85 18.59 -5.01
C LYS A 3 10.42 17.88 -6.30
N ARG A 4 11.35 17.61 -7.22
CA ARG A 4 11.02 16.89 -8.46
C ARG A 4 10.64 15.44 -8.17
N GLY A 5 11.30 14.79 -7.22
CA GLY A 5 10.92 13.46 -6.75
C GLY A 5 9.52 13.42 -6.16
N TYR A 6 9.18 14.40 -5.31
CA TYR A 6 7.83 14.58 -4.78
C TYR A 6 6.81 14.69 -5.91
N GLU A 7 7.04 15.58 -6.89
CA GLU A 7 6.13 15.76 -8.03
C GLU A 7 6.00 14.48 -8.88
N LEU A 8 7.10 13.75 -9.13
CA LEU A 8 7.05 12.47 -9.83
C LEU A 8 6.17 11.43 -9.10
N ILE A 9 6.26 11.36 -7.77
CA ILE A 9 5.47 10.43 -6.94
C ILE A 9 3.99 10.81 -6.84
N HIS A 10 3.68 12.10 -6.63
CA HIS A 10 2.31 12.59 -6.34
C HIS A 10 1.54 13.06 -7.57
N GLU A 11 2.24 13.48 -8.61
CA GLU A 11 1.65 14.00 -9.85
C GLU A 11 1.92 13.11 -11.06
N GLY A 12 2.85 12.16 -10.94
CA GLY A 12 3.26 11.27 -12.04
C GLY A 12 4.13 11.94 -13.09
N ARG A 13 4.54 13.21 -12.89
CA ARG A 13 5.41 13.99 -13.79
C ARG A 13 5.98 15.21 -13.05
N THR A 14 6.96 15.86 -13.64
CA THR A 14 7.59 17.07 -13.07
C THR A 14 8.01 18.03 -14.21
N ARG A 15 8.90 18.98 -13.92
CA ARG A 15 9.61 19.79 -14.91
C ARG A 15 11.07 19.36 -15.01
N ASP A 16 11.57 19.26 -16.23
CA ASP A 16 12.97 18.98 -16.53
C ASP A 16 13.88 20.15 -16.11
N GLU A 17 15.18 20.02 -16.37
CA GLU A 17 16.20 21.05 -16.09
C GLU A 17 15.94 22.39 -16.80
N ASN A 18 15.26 22.36 -17.95
CA ASN A 18 14.89 23.54 -18.73
C ASN A 18 13.53 24.11 -18.33
N GLY A 19 12.90 23.57 -17.29
CA GLY A 19 11.59 24.00 -16.80
C GLY A 19 10.40 23.52 -17.64
N LYS A 20 10.62 22.67 -18.65
CA LYS A 20 9.56 22.11 -19.49
C LYS A 20 8.90 20.94 -18.77
N ARG A 21 7.56 20.83 -18.88
CA ARG A 21 6.82 19.70 -18.28
C ARG A 21 7.22 18.40 -18.96
N THR A 22 7.51 17.38 -18.14
CA THR A 22 7.82 16.03 -18.63
C THR A 22 6.55 15.28 -19.01
N LYS A 23 6.74 14.18 -19.75
CA LYS A 23 5.68 13.20 -19.97
C LYS A 23 5.38 12.49 -18.65
N TYR A 24 4.12 12.10 -18.48
CA TYR A 24 3.74 11.23 -17.38
C TYR A 24 4.59 9.95 -17.36
N ILE A 25 4.93 9.48 -16.16
CA ILE A 25 5.47 8.14 -15.90
C ILE A 25 4.40 7.13 -16.29
N SER A 26 3.18 7.30 -15.78
CA SER A 26 2.01 6.54 -16.19
C SER A 26 0.83 7.46 -16.44
N ARG A 27 0.00 7.10 -17.44
CA ARG A 27 -1.24 7.79 -17.75
C ARG A 27 -2.41 7.36 -16.84
N PHE A 28 -2.23 6.30 -16.06
CA PHE A 28 -3.30 5.62 -15.33
C PHE A 28 -3.15 5.76 -13.82
N TYR A 29 -1.95 5.48 -13.30
CA TYR A 29 -1.70 5.45 -11.86
C TYR A 29 -0.52 6.33 -11.48
N LYS A 30 -0.64 6.99 -10.34
CA LYS A 30 0.49 7.64 -9.69
C LYS A 30 0.98 6.72 -8.58
N CYS A 31 2.19 6.92 -8.08
CA CYS A 31 2.70 6.08 -7.00
C CYS A 31 1.81 6.20 -5.74
N THR A 32 1.28 7.40 -5.47
CA THR A 32 0.34 7.64 -4.37
C THR A 32 -1.08 7.13 -4.61
N SER A 33 -1.37 6.55 -5.78
CA SER A 33 -2.63 5.83 -5.98
C SER A 33 -2.66 4.55 -5.14
N CYS A 34 -1.49 3.94 -4.87
CA CYS A 34 -1.39 2.68 -4.10
C CYS A 34 -0.55 2.78 -2.83
N HIS A 35 0.23 3.86 -2.63
CA HIS A 35 1.16 4.00 -1.52
C HIS A 35 0.93 5.31 -0.76
N ASN A 36 0.94 5.25 0.58
CA ASN A 36 1.06 6.45 1.39
C ASN A 36 2.50 7.00 1.38
N THR A 37 2.64 8.29 1.69
CA THR A 37 3.95 8.95 1.88
C THR A 37 4.20 9.36 3.33
N VAL A 38 3.31 8.93 4.23
CA VAL A 38 3.33 9.19 5.66
C VAL A 38 3.34 7.88 6.44
N ARG A 39 3.68 7.94 7.73
CA ARG A 39 3.65 6.79 8.64
C ARG A 39 2.24 6.18 8.69
N GLU A 40 2.15 4.86 8.78
CA GLU A 40 0.89 4.10 8.79
C GLU A 40 0.61 3.35 10.10
N GLU A 41 1.57 3.34 11.03
CA GLU A 41 1.50 2.54 12.25
C GLU A 41 2.27 3.20 13.39
N LYS A 42 1.81 2.98 14.63
CA LYS A 42 2.46 3.56 15.82
C LYS A 42 3.69 2.76 16.25
N ASP A 43 3.63 1.44 16.24
CA ASP A 43 4.78 0.58 16.53
C ASP A 43 5.38 0.12 15.20
N LEU A 44 6.61 0.52 14.90
CA LEU A 44 7.26 0.20 13.63
C LEU A 44 7.82 -1.22 13.58
N SER A 45 7.91 -1.89 14.73
CA SER A 45 8.49 -3.23 14.86
C SER A 45 7.47 -4.35 14.64
N GLN A 46 6.18 -4.02 14.61
CA GLN A 46 5.09 -4.97 14.46
C GLN A 46 4.27 -4.66 13.23
N VAL A 47 3.93 -5.69 12.46
CA VAL A 47 3.01 -5.57 11.34
C VAL A 47 1.65 -6.11 11.79
N ASP A 48 0.70 -5.22 11.98
CA ASP A 48 -0.62 -5.51 12.53
C ASP A 48 -1.69 -4.75 11.72
N PRO A 49 -2.51 -5.46 10.92
CA PRO A 49 -3.48 -4.82 10.03
C PRO A 49 -4.56 -4.04 10.79
N ASP A 50 -4.92 -4.47 12.01
CA ASP A 50 -5.94 -3.81 12.83
C ASP A 50 -5.43 -2.52 13.44
N LYS A 51 -4.22 -2.53 14.00
CA LYS A 51 -3.56 -1.30 14.47
C LYS A 51 -3.33 -0.33 13.32
N ARG A 52 -2.99 -0.82 12.13
CA ARG A 52 -2.83 0.01 10.92
C ARG A 52 -4.16 0.64 10.51
N LEU A 53 -5.27 -0.10 10.49
CA LEU A 53 -6.59 0.44 10.18
C LEU A 53 -7.02 1.51 11.20
N GLN A 54 -6.80 1.26 12.49
CA GLN A 54 -7.05 2.24 13.54
C GLN A 54 -6.20 3.50 13.35
N TYR A 55 -4.91 3.35 13.06
CA TYR A 55 -4.02 4.48 12.80
C TYR A 55 -4.47 5.29 11.58
N ALA A 56 -4.89 4.61 10.51
CA ALA A 56 -5.40 5.25 9.30
C ALA A 56 -6.64 6.11 9.60
N LYS A 57 -7.56 5.61 10.42
CA LYS A 57 -8.72 6.34 10.93
C LYS A 57 -8.31 7.55 11.77
N GLU A 58 -7.42 7.36 12.75
CA GLU A 58 -7.00 8.41 13.69
C GLU A 58 -6.26 9.56 13.01
N LYS A 59 -5.54 9.27 11.92
CA LYS A 59 -4.75 10.25 11.18
C LYS A 59 -5.42 10.76 9.91
N ASP A 60 -6.60 10.28 9.58
CA ASP A 60 -7.32 10.60 8.35
C ASP A 60 -6.42 10.39 7.10
N ILE A 61 -5.82 9.21 7.02
CA ILE A 61 -4.96 8.81 5.89
C ILE A 61 -5.58 7.63 5.12
N PRO A 62 -5.27 7.49 3.82
CA PRO A 62 -5.74 6.36 3.03
C PRO A 62 -5.29 4.99 3.60
N TYR A 63 -6.13 3.96 3.44
CA TYR A 63 -5.84 2.58 3.82
C TYR A 63 -5.52 1.73 2.58
N LEU A 64 -4.27 1.76 2.14
CA LEU A 64 -3.86 1.28 0.81
C LEU A 64 -3.18 -0.08 0.82
N GLN A 65 -3.12 -0.73 -0.35
CA GLN A 65 -2.47 -2.02 -0.56
C GLN A 65 -0.93 -1.94 -0.47
N GLY A 66 -0.35 -0.87 -1.01
CA GLY A 66 1.09 -0.69 -1.08
C GLY A 66 1.68 -0.25 0.26
N SER A 67 2.88 -0.72 0.57
CA SER A 67 3.61 -0.28 1.77
C SER A 67 3.98 1.19 1.67
N THR A 68 3.81 1.96 2.74
CA THR A 68 4.16 3.39 2.73
C THR A 68 5.61 3.65 2.29
N PHE A 69 5.80 4.73 1.54
CA PHE A 69 7.11 5.28 1.20
C PHE A 69 7.80 5.96 2.39
N TRP A 70 7.07 6.25 3.46
CA TRP A 70 7.68 6.69 4.71
C TRP A 70 8.58 5.59 5.27
N GLY A 71 9.85 5.92 5.52
CA GLY A 71 10.88 4.98 5.95
C GLY A 71 11.31 3.95 4.91
N ILE A 72 10.95 4.10 3.63
CA ILE A 72 11.25 3.08 2.61
C ILE A 72 12.75 2.83 2.43
N VAL A 73 13.58 3.86 2.62
CA VAL A 73 15.05 3.76 2.53
C VAL A 73 15.68 3.07 3.73
N ASN A 74 14.95 2.93 4.84
CA ASN A 74 15.44 2.27 6.05
C ASN A 74 15.28 0.74 5.97
N ARG A 75 14.42 0.25 5.07
CA ARG A 75 14.17 -1.17 4.82
C ARG A 75 15.31 -1.77 3.99
N GLU A 76 15.50 -3.08 4.13
CA GLU A 76 16.56 -3.84 3.45
C GLU A 76 16.05 -4.55 2.21
N THR A 77 14.77 -4.95 2.18
CA THR A 77 14.18 -5.69 1.06
C THR A 77 12.76 -5.24 0.71
N TRP A 78 12.40 -5.37 -0.56
CA TRP A 78 11.11 -4.97 -1.16
C TRP A 78 10.51 -6.14 -1.95
N TYR A 79 9.24 -6.07 -2.41
CA TYR A 79 8.62 -7.17 -3.17
C TYR A 79 8.83 -8.57 -2.55
N ASN A 80 8.71 -8.65 -1.22
CA ASN A 80 9.05 -9.83 -0.42
C ASN A 80 8.04 -10.97 -0.56
N ASP A 81 8.44 -12.16 -0.11
CA ASP A 81 7.55 -13.27 0.20
C ASP A 81 6.63 -13.63 -0.99
N ASP A 82 5.31 -13.62 -0.84
CA ASP A 82 4.38 -14.11 -1.86
C ASP A 82 4.32 -13.24 -3.12
N TYR A 83 4.97 -12.07 -3.16
CA TYR A 83 5.06 -11.29 -4.40
C TYR A 83 5.73 -12.07 -5.54
N VAL A 84 6.59 -13.05 -5.25
CA VAL A 84 7.14 -13.97 -6.26
C VAL A 84 6.05 -14.81 -6.93
N LEU A 85 4.96 -15.15 -6.24
CA LEU A 85 3.84 -15.91 -6.80
C LEU A 85 3.10 -15.10 -7.87
N LYS A 86 3.04 -13.77 -7.72
CA LYS A 86 2.37 -12.88 -8.67
C LYS A 86 3.26 -12.47 -9.82
N TYR A 87 4.52 -12.13 -9.54
CA TYR A 87 5.40 -11.46 -10.51
C TYR A 87 6.54 -12.36 -11.03
N GLY A 88 6.73 -13.55 -10.46
CA GLY A 88 7.77 -14.49 -10.86
C GLY A 88 9.16 -13.86 -10.76
N SER A 89 10.01 -14.14 -11.76
CA SER A 89 11.40 -13.68 -11.79
C SER A 89 11.57 -12.16 -11.84
N LEU A 90 10.50 -11.38 -12.08
CA LEU A 90 10.57 -9.92 -12.02
C LEU A 90 10.97 -9.42 -10.63
N VAL A 91 10.65 -10.16 -9.56
CA VAL A 91 10.98 -9.74 -8.19
C VAL A 91 12.44 -9.97 -7.81
N GLU A 92 13.15 -10.89 -8.47
CA GLU A 92 14.50 -11.32 -8.05
C GLU A 92 15.48 -10.13 -7.90
N LYS A 93 15.43 -9.17 -8.83
CA LYS A 93 16.23 -7.94 -8.76
C LYS A 93 15.60 -6.89 -7.86
N ALA A 94 14.28 -6.78 -7.89
CA ALA A 94 13.54 -5.80 -7.10
C ALA A 94 13.68 -6.05 -5.59
N GLU A 95 13.85 -7.30 -5.18
CA GLU A 95 13.86 -7.70 -3.78
C GLU A 95 14.97 -7.02 -3.00
N ASN A 96 16.16 -6.96 -3.59
CA ASN A 96 17.37 -6.48 -2.93
C ASN A 96 17.82 -5.09 -3.45
N SER A 97 16.96 -4.37 -4.17
CA SER A 97 17.29 -3.07 -4.73
C SER A 97 16.08 -2.14 -4.79
N LEU A 98 16.12 -1.06 -4.02
CA LEU A 98 15.09 -0.02 -4.05
C LEU A 98 14.94 0.61 -5.45
N ILE A 99 16.02 0.66 -6.23
CA ILE A 99 16.01 1.16 -7.61
C ILE A 99 15.20 0.21 -8.49
N GLU A 100 15.52 -1.08 -8.47
CA GLU A 100 14.86 -2.10 -9.28
C GLU A 100 13.40 -2.29 -8.84
N SER A 101 13.13 -2.21 -7.54
CA SER A 101 11.77 -2.19 -6.96
C SER A 101 10.95 -1.00 -7.44
N THR A 102 11.51 0.21 -7.39
CA THR A 102 10.85 1.42 -7.89
C THR A 102 10.59 1.31 -9.39
N GLN A 103 11.53 0.75 -10.14
CA GLN A 103 11.43 0.58 -11.57
C GLN A 103 10.37 -0.46 -11.96
N LEU A 104 10.31 -1.59 -11.24
CA LEU A 104 9.27 -2.61 -11.40
C LEU A 104 7.89 -2.02 -11.12
N CYS A 105 7.74 -1.26 -10.03
CA CYS A 105 6.49 -0.58 -9.70
C CYS A 105 6.07 0.40 -10.81
N ALA A 106 6.99 1.25 -11.25
CA ALA A 106 6.72 2.23 -12.30
C ALA A 106 6.25 1.55 -13.60
N GLN A 107 6.88 0.45 -14.01
CA GLN A 107 6.53 -0.21 -15.26
C GLN A 107 5.29 -1.10 -15.17
N VAL A 108 5.20 -1.94 -14.14
CA VAL A 108 4.22 -3.02 -14.05
C VAL A 108 2.99 -2.59 -13.25
N CYS A 109 3.19 -2.19 -11.99
CA CYS A 109 2.09 -1.83 -11.10
C CYS A 109 1.38 -0.56 -11.58
N SER A 110 2.15 0.48 -11.90
CA SER A 110 1.56 1.75 -12.36
C SER A 110 1.19 1.74 -13.84
N GLN A 111 1.54 0.69 -14.61
CA GLN A 111 1.38 0.65 -16.06
C GLN A 111 2.08 1.82 -16.79
N GLY A 112 3.26 2.17 -16.29
CA GLY A 112 4.05 3.30 -16.76
C GLY A 112 5.16 2.92 -17.73
N ARG A 113 5.89 3.93 -18.15
CA ARG A 113 7.15 3.79 -18.88
C ARG A 113 8.31 3.53 -17.91
N TRP A 114 9.44 3.15 -18.49
CA TRP A 114 10.72 3.13 -17.79
C TRP A 114 11.06 4.54 -17.25
N LEU A 115 11.66 4.59 -16.05
CA LEU A 115 12.10 5.84 -15.45
C LEU A 115 13.47 6.19 -16.00
N GLU A 116 13.65 7.44 -16.41
CA GLU A 116 14.99 7.90 -16.76
C GLU A 116 15.86 7.99 -15.51
N GLU A 117 17.18 7.86 -15.65
CA GLU A 117 18.11 7.85 -14.51
C GLU A 117 17.94 9.09 -13.61
N TRP A 118 17.77 10.26 -14.23
CA TRP A 118 17.55 11.49 -13.47
C TRP A 118 16.21 11.46 -12.71
N GLU A 119 15.15 10.86 -13.26
CA GLU A 119 13.86 10.72 -12.57
C GLU A 119 14.00 9.80 -11.35
N MET A 120 14.68 8.66 -11.53
CA MET A 120 15.00 7.73 -10.45
C MET A 120 15.80 8.44 -9.34
N ASN A 121 16.86 9.16 -9.69
CA ASN A 121 17.67 9.90 -8.72
C ASN A 121 16.85 10.95 -7.95
N ASN A 122 15.91 11.64 -8.62
CA ASN A 122 15.03 12.58 -7.95
C ASN A 122 14.03 11.88 -7.02
N ILE A 123 13.46 10.74 -7.43
CA ILE A 123 12.57 9.91 -6.60
C ILE A 123 13.31 9.39 -5.36
N LEU A 124 14.53 8.84 -5.52
CA LEU A 124 15.35 8.39 -4.39
C LEU A 124 15.66 9.53 -3.42
N ALA A 125 15.99 10.72 -3.93
CA ALA A 125 16.20 11.89 -3.08
C ALA A 125 14.94 12.25 -2.28
N TYR A 126 13.76 12.08 -2.86
CA TYR A 126 12.51 12.24 -2.12
C TYR A 126 12.29 11.13 -1.09
N TYR A 127 12.55 9.86 -1.41
CA TYR A 127 12.48 8.77 -0.43
C TYR A 127 13.43 8.98 0.75
N TRP A 128 14.64 9.48 0.53
CA TRP A 128 15.57 9.86 1.60
C TRP A 128 15.05 10.99 2.48
N SER A 129 14.24 11.90 1.93
CA SER A 129 13.57 12.93 2.75
C SER A 129 12.45 12.36 3.64
N LEU A 130 12.00 11.13 3.35
CA LEU A 130 11.00 10.39 4.12
C LEU A 130 11.63 9.35 5.08
N GLN A 131 12.95 9.35 5.26
CA GLN A 131 13.63 8.38 6.14
C GLN A 131 13.10 8.44 7.58
N MET A 132 13.09 7.30 8.25
CA MET A 132 12.88 7.23 9.70
C MET A 132 14.04 7.93 10.42
N LYS A 133 13.73 8.61 11.51
CA LYS A 133 14.69 9.24 12.40
C LYS A 133 14.74 8.50 13.72
N MET A 134 15.78 8.78 14.53
CA MET A 134 15.89 8.20 15.87
C MET A 134 14.70 8.55 16.78
N GLU A 135 14.09 9.73 16.61
CA GLU A 135 12.90 10.16 17.35
C GLU A 135 11.62 9.38 16.97
N ASP A 136 11.62 8.72 15.81
CA ASP A 136 10.49 7.89 15.37
C ASP A 136 10.49 6.50 15.98
N LEU A 137 11.67 6.06 16.48
CA LEU A 137 11.92 4.74 17.05
C LEU A 137 11.62 4.79 18.55
N ASP A 138 10.89 3.79 19.05
CA ASP A 138 10.44 3.73 20.45
C ASP A 138 11.57 3.31 21.39
N PHE A 139 12.56 4.20 21.55
CA PHE A 139 13.66 4.08 22.49
C PHE A 139 13.39 4.88 23.77
N SER A 140 13.59 4.23 24.90
CA SER A 140 13.70 4.90 26.19
C SER A 140 15.01 5.69 26.32
N GLU A 141 15.04 6.68 27.23
CA GLU A 141 16.26 7.43 27.53
C GLU A 141 17.42 6.52 27.95
N LYS A 142 17.12 5.44 28.68
CA LYS A 142 18.10 4.44 29.10
C LYS A 142 18.69 3.69 27.90
N GLU A 143 17.85 3.23 26.97
CA GLU A 143 18.33 2.56 25.76
C GLU A 143 19.15 3.51 24.88
N LEU A 144 18.75 4.79 24.76
CA LEU A 144 19.53 5.80 24.03
C LEU A 144 20.91 6.01 24.66
N GLU A 145 21.03 5.99 25.99
CA GLU A 145 22.32 6.11 26.67
C GLU A 145 23.18 4.86 26.50
N GLU A 146 22.56 3.68 26.53
CA GLU A 146 23.24 2.41 26.24
C GLU A 146 23.78 2.39 24.81
N LEU A 147 23.03 2.89 23.82
CA LEU A 147 23.45 2.96 22.42
C LEU A 147 24.74 3.76 22.21
N LYS A 148 25.02 4.78 23.04
CA LYS A 148 26.25 5.59 22.92
C LYS A 148 27.51 4.84 23.35
N ASN A 149 27.36 3.80 24.17
CA ASN A 149 28.46 3.13 24.85
C ASN A 149 28.71 1.70 24.34
N VAL A 150 27.94 1.22 23.36
CA VAL A 150 28.12 -0.10 22.75
C VAL A 150 28.89 -0.02 21.42
N GLN A 151 29.43 -1.16 20.99
CA GLN A 151 30.06 -1.30 19.68
C GLN A 151 29.06 -1.00 18.55
N ALA A 152 29.54 -0.45 17.44
CA ALA A 152 28.72 0.02 16.32
C ALA A 152 27.79 -1.08 15.78
N GLU A 153 28.27 -2.31 15.67
CA GLU A 153 27.50 -3.46 15.17
C GLU A 153 26.32 -3.78 16.09
N LYS A 154 26.52 -3.69 17.41
CA LYS A 154 25.45 -3.89 18.40
C LYS A 154 24.47 -2.73 18.41
N ALA A 155 24.95 -1.50 18.26
CA ALA A 155 24.09 -0.32 18.12
C ALA A 155 23.19 -0.43 16.89
N ILE A 156 23.76 -0.82 15.74
CA ILE A 156 23.01 -1.02 14.49
C ILE A 156 21.96 -2.12 14.67
N ALA A 157 22.31 -3.25 15.29
CA ALA A 157 21.36 -4.33 15.54
C ALA A 157 20.20 -3.88 16.45
N ALA A 158 20.51 -3.13 17.52
CA ALA A 158 19.49 -2.58 18.42
C ALA A 158 18.57 -1.57 17.73
N ILE A 159 19.10 -0.71 16.85
CA ILE A 159 18.32 0.23 16.03
C ILE A 159 17.40 -0.53 15.07
N LYS A 160 17.93 -1.52 14.35
CA LYS A 160 17.16 -2.35 13.42
C LYS A 160 16.06 -3.15 14.10
N ALA A 161 16.22 -3.52 15.37
CA ALA A 161 15.18 -4.21 16.13
C ALA A 161 13.94 -3.33 16.41
N LYS A 162 14.02 -1.99 16.27
CA LYS A 162 12.90 -1.07 16.52
C LYS A 162 12.00 -0.84 15.32
N TYR A 163 12.30 -1.44 14.16
CA TYR A 163 11.45 -1.32 12.98
C TYR A 163 11.56 -2.54 12.06
N SER A 164 10.50 -2.83 11.31
CA SER A 164 10.50 -3.93 10.36
C SER A 164 11.46 -3.66 9.20
N GLN A 165 12.44 -4.54 9.01
CA GLN A 165 13.44 -4.43 7.93
C GLN A 165 12.84 -4.71 6.55
N LYS A 166 11.69 -5.38 6.48
CA LYS A 166 10.95 -5.65 5.25
C LYS A 166 9.46 -5.37 5.43
N SER A 167 8.71 -5.28 4.33
CA SER A 167 7.25 -5.39 4.40
C SER A 167 6.88 -6.83 4.07
N PRO A 168 6.44 -7.65 5.03
CA PRO A 168 5.98 -9.00 4.75
C PRO A 168 4.75 -8.97 3.83
N ALA A 169 4.57 -10.05 3.10
CA ALA A 169 3.46 -10.23 2.18
C ALA A 169 3.01 -11.69 2.14
N THR A 170 1.86 -11.97 2.76
CA THR A 170 1.14 -13.23 2.62
C THR A 170 -0.12 -13.02 1.79
N PHE A 171 -0.26 -13.74 0.68
CA PHE A 171 -1.47 -13.72 -0.15
C PHE A 171 -2.52 -14.65 0.46
N GLY A 172 -3.55 -14.05 1.06
CA GLY A 172 -4.66 -14.79 1.64
C GLY A 172 -5.47 -15.58 0.61
N HIS A 173 -6.25 -16.54 1.11
CA HIS A 173 -7.11 -17.39 0.30
C HIS A 173 -8.56 -16.93 0.36
N LEU A 174 -9.37 -17.28 -0.64
CA LEU A 174 -10.81 -17.07 -0.60
C LEU A 174 -11.45 -17.88 0.55
N PRO A 175 -12.59 -17.42 1.12
CA PRO A 175 -13.34 -18.24 2.05
C PRO A 175 -13.80 -19.53 1.34
N LYS A 176 -13.89 -20.63 2.10
CA LYS A 176 -14.35 -21.93 1.56
C LYS A 176 -15.76 -21.85 0.95
N ASP A 177 -16.57 -20.95 1.49
CA ASP A 177 -17.94 -20.68 1.07
C ASP A 177 -18.18 -19.17 1.16
N LYS A 178 -18.31 -18.49 0.03
CA LYS A 178 -18.49 -17.03 -0.02
C LYS A 178 -19.83 -16.58 0.57
N GLU A 179 -20.85 -17.44 0.55
CA GLU A 179 -22.13 -17.13 1.19
C GLU A 179 -21.96 -16.99 2.70
N LYS A 180 -21.09 -17.82 3.29
CA LYS A 180 -20.77 -17.77 4.73
C LYS A 180 -19.67 -16.77 5.08
N GLY A 181 -18.75 -16.49 4.15
CA GLY A 181 -17.57 -15.69 4.43
C GLY A 181 -16.51 -16.45 5.23
N TYR A 182 -15.55 -15.71 5.77
CA TYR A 182 -14.58 -16.18 6.75
C TYR A 182 -15.23 -16.38 8.12
N ALA A 183 -14.60 -17.15 9.00
CA ALA A 183 -15.14 -17.49 10.32
C ALA A 183 -14.92 -16.37 11.36
N PHE A 184 -15.26 -15.13 11.01
CA PHE A 184 -15.17 -13.95 11.86
C PHE A 184 -16.53 -13.25 11.92
N ALA A 185 -16.81 -12.57 13.04
CA ALA A 185 -17.95 -11.66 13.12
C ALA A 185 -17.51 -10.29 12.62
N GLY A 186 -18.20 -9.74 11.62
CA GLY A 186 -17.87 -8.42 11.07
C GLY A 186 -18.32 -7.27 11.96
N ASP A 187 -17.48 -6.24 12.07
CA ASP A 187 -17.77 -4.95 12.68
C ASP A 187 -18.03 -3.89 11.59
N PRO A 188 -19.29 -3.44 11.40
CA PRO A 188 -19.61 -2.47 10.36
C PRO A 188 -18.97 -1.09 10.59
N GLU A 189 -18.54 -0.74 11.81
CA GLU A 189 -17.86 0.53 12.06
C GLU A 189 -16.39 0.47 11.64
N LYS A 190 -15.72 -0.69 11.77
CA LYS A 190 -14.42 -0.94 11.12
C LYS A 190 -14.58 -1.01 9.61
N GLY A 191 -15.60 -1.70 9.12
CA GLY A 191 -15.91 -1.84 7.69
C GLY A 191 -16.12 -0.52 6.99
N LYS A 192 -16.78 0.43 7.67
CA LYS A 192 -16.93 1.80 7.18
C LYS A 192 -15.58 2.48 6.91
N VAL A 193 -14.62 2.35 7.83
CA VAL A 193 -13.28 2.92 7.67
C VAL A 193 -12.57 2.30 6.47
N ILE A 194 -12.67 0.98 6.29
CA ILE A 194 -12.09 0.29 5.14
C ILE A 194 -12.69 0.82 3.83
N TYR A 195 -14.01 0.99 3.80
CA TYR A 195 -14.71 1.52 2.66
C TYR A 195 -14.29 2.95 2.33
N GLU A 196 -14.33 3.85 3.32
CA GLU A 196 -14.06 5.28 3.14
C GLU A 196 -12.57 5.57 2.89
N ASN A 197 -11.67 4.98 3.69
CA ASN A 197 -10.23 5.26 3.60
C ASN A 197 -9.52 4.36 2.60
N GLY A 198 -10.03 3.16 2.32
CA GLY A 198 -9.41 2.19 1.42
C GLY A 198 -10.06 2.14 0.04
N CYS A 199 -11.34 1.75 -0.01
CA CYS A 199 -12.04 1.54 -1.28
C CYS A 199 -12.24 2.85 -2.04
N GLN A 200 -12.80 3.88 -1.38
CA GLN A 200 -13.08 5.16 -2.01
C GLN A 200 -11.81 5.93 -2.39
N HIS A 201 -10.64 5.59 -1.82
CA HIS A 201 -9.39 6.18 -2.27
C HIS A 201 -9.20 5.99 -3.77
N CYS A 202 -9.40 4.79 -4.33
CA CYS A 202 -9.31 4.59 -5.78
C CYS A 202 -10.66 4.76 -6.49
N HIS A 203 -11.76 4.41 -5.81
CA HIS A 203 -13.10 4.32 -6.41
C HIS A 203 -13.96 5.58 -6.23
N ARG A 204 -13.39 6.73 -5.86
CA ARG A 204 -14.11 8.02 -5.84
C ARG A 204 -14.42 8.55 -7.24
N GLU A 205 -15.29 9.56 -7.32
CA GLU A 205 -15.53 10.28 -8.57
C GLU A 205 -14.21 10.81 -9.15
N ARG A 206 -13.91 10.47 -10.41
CA ARG A 206 -12.65 10.82 -11.10
C ARG A 206 -11.39 10.24 -10.44
N GLY A 207 -11.57 9.17 -9.66
CA GLY A 207 -10.48 8.36 -9.16
C GLY A 207 -9.85 7.49 -10.24
N GLU A 208 -9.04 6.54 -9.80
CA GLU A 208 -8.26 5.63 -10.64
C GLU A 208 -9.06 4.45 -11.20
N SER A 209 -10.30 4.25 -10.75
CA SER A 209 -11.21 3.22 -11.25
C SER A 209 -12.44 3.83 -11.95
N ASP A 210 -12.90 3.15 -12.99
CA ASP A 210 -14.16 3.40 -13.70
C ASP A 210 -15.37 2.94 -12.86
N VAL A 211 -15.18 2.04 -11.88
CA VAL A 211 -16.19 1.68 -10.90
C VAL A 211 -16.18 2.72 -9.78
N VAL A 212 -17.19 3.59 -9.77
CA VAL A 212 -17.34 4.61 -8.73
C VAL A 212 -18.13 4.03 -7.55
N LEU A 213 -17.55 4.11 -6.36
CA LEU A 213 -18.13 3.69 -5.09
C LEU A 213 -18.49 4.95 -4.28
N ASP A 214 -19.77 5.31 -4.26
CA ASP A 214 -20.31 6.41 -3.46
C ASP A 214 -21.12 5.90 -2.26
N ASN A 215 -21.53 6.83 -1.38
CA ASN A 215 -22.32 6.50 -0.20
C ASN A 215 -23.82 6.36 -0.48
N SER A 216 -24.24 6.08 -1.73
CA SER A 216 -25.65 5.92 -2.07
C SER A 216 -26.14 4.49 -1.80
N SER A 217 -27.42 4.36 -1.47
CA SER A 217 -28.05 3.04 -1.29
C SER A 217 -28.02 2.20 -2.56
N VAL A 218 -27.93 2.80 -3.75
CA VAL A 218 -27.79 2.09 -5.04
C VAL A 218 -26.43 1.39 -5.10
N THR A 219 -25.36 2.07 -4.74
CA THR A 219 -24.01 1.50 -4.70
C THR A 219 -23.93 0.35 -3.70
N PHE A 220 -24.43 0.52 -2.47
CA PHE A 220 -24.40 -0.54 -1.47
C PHE A 220 -25.26 -1.75 -1.86
N LYS A 221 -26.43 -1.55 -2.47
CA LYS A 221 -27.25 -2.65 -3.01
C LYS A 221 -26.54 -3.41 -4.12
N TRP A 222 -25.82 -2.70 -4.99
CA TRP A 222 -25.00 -3.33 -6.03
C TRP A 222 -23.83 -4.11 -5.44
N LEU A 223 -23.09 -3.54 -4.49
CA LEU A 223 -22.00 -4.23 -3.79
C LEU A 223 -22.51 -5.49 -3.08
N ASN A 224 -23.58 -5.36 -2.29
CA ASN A 224 -24.19 -6.46 -1.55
C ASN A 224 -24.57 -7.63 -2.46
N LYS A 225 -25.22 -7.33 -3.60
CA LYS A 225 -25.58 -8.33 -4.61
C LYS A 225 -24.37 -9.10 -5.17
N ASN A 226 -23.18 -8.48 -5.20
CA ASN A 226 -21.99 -9.06 -5.81
C ASN A 226 -21.01 -9.67 -4.81
N ILE A 227 -21.22 -9.54 -3.49
CA ILE A 227 -20.30 -10.07 -2.46
C ILE A 227 -19.88 -11.50 -2.75
N THR A 228 -20.81 -12.37 -3.12
CA THR A 228 -20.57 -13.81 -3.31
C THR A 228 -20.34 -14.21 -4.76
N ALA A 229 -20.31 -13.25 -5.69
CA ALA A 229 -20.13 -13.54 -7.10
C ALA A 229 -18.82 -14.29 -7.39
N ASN A 230 -18.84 -15.19 -8.37
CA ASN A 230 -17.63 -15.82 -8.91
C ASN A 230 -17.01 -14.96 -10.00
N SER A 231 -16.67 -13.73 -9.63
CA SER A 231 -16.10 -12.73 -10.52
C SER A 231 -15.33 -11.67 -9.75
N LYS A 232 -14.58 -10.84 -10.48
CA LYS A 232 -13.89 -9.64 -9.96
C LYS A 232 -14.81 -8.58 -9.33
N LEU A 233 -16.13 -8.78 -9.35
CA LEU A 233 -17.09 -7.93 -8.65
C LEU A 233 -17.25 -8.31 -7.17
N SER A 234 -16.83 -9.53 -6.78
CA SER A 234 -16.86 -9.97 -5.39
C SER A 234 -15.76 -9.30 -4.59
N ILE A 235 -16.10 -8.79 -3.41
CA ILE A 235 -15.12 -8.24 -2.47
C ILE A 235 -14.08 -9.28 -2.06
N TYR A 236 -14.46 -10.56 -1.93
CA TYR A 236 -13.53 -11.64 -1.62
C TYR A 236 -12.51 -11.83 -2.75
N ASP A 237 -12.99 -11.95 -3.99
CA ASP A 237 -12.12 -12.19 -5.14
C ASP A 237 -11.23 -11.00 -5.44
N ILE A 238 -11.81 -9.79 -5.48
CA ILE A 238 -11.05 -8.61 -5.92
C ILE A 238 -9.99 -8.19 -4.88
N ILE A 239 -10.25 -8.39 -3.58
CA ILE A 239 -9.29 -8.03 -2.52
C ILE A 239 -8.14 -9.05 -2.46
N ARG A 240 -8.45 -10.36 -2.55
CA ARG A 240 -7.45 -11.43 -2.40
C ARG A 240 -6.69 -11.76 -3.69
N LEU A 241 -7.37 -11.67 -4.83
CA LEU A 241 -6.78 -12.01 -6.14
C LEU A 241 -6.40 -10.78 -6.96
N GLY A 242 -6.84 -9.59 -6.54
CA GLY A 242 -6.62 -8.34 -7.28
C GLY A 242 -6.96 -8.44 -8.75
N THR A 243 -6.28 -7.62 -9.54
CA THR A 243 -6.25 -7.74 -10.99
C THR A 243 -4.80 -7.70 -11.51
N TYR A 244 -4.67 -7.96 -12.81
CA TYR A 244 -3.42 -7.85 -13.53
C TYR A 244 -3.49 -6.64 -14.44
N ALA A 245 -2.38 -5.90 -14.48
CA ALA A 245 -2.12 -4.94 -15.54
C ALA A 245 -1.95 -5.71 -16.85
N GLU A 246 -2.74 -5.37 -17.86
CA GLU A 246 -2.58 -5.89 -19.23
C GLU A 246 -2.30 -4.75 -20.20
N LYS A 247 -1.76 -5.06 -21.38
CA LYS A 247 -1.45 -4.06 -22.40
C LYS A 247 -2.72 -3.31 -22.84
N GLY A 248 -2.84 -2.04 -22.44
CA GLY A 248 -4.02 -1.21 -22.64
C GLY A 248 -4.31 -0.37 -21.39
N HIS A 249 -5.57 0.03 -21.18
CA HIS A 249 -6.06 0.44 -19.87
C HIS A 249 -6.94 -0.69 -19.34
N LYS A 250 -6.41 -1.51 -18.44
CA LYS A 250 -7.22 -2.38 -17.59
C LYS A 250 -6.97 -1.97 -16.16
N GLU A 251 -8.05 -1.80 -15.41
CA GLU A 251 -7.98 -1.39 -14.02
C GLU A 251 -7.08 -2.36 -13.25
N TYR A 252 -6.02 -1.81 -12.65
CA TYR A 252 -5.09 -2.55 -11.82
C TYR A 252 -5.42 -2.31 -10.35
N MET A 253 -5.90 -3.36 -9.68
CA MET A 253 -6.06 -3.43 -8.24
C MET A 253 -4.98 -4.37 -7.69
N PRO A 254 -4.02 -3.87 -6.89
CA PRO A 254 -3.06 -4.72 -6.20
C PRO A 254 -3.77 -5.68 -5.23
N HIS A 255 -3.10 -6.77 -4.85
CA HIS A 255 -3.62 -7.65 -3.80
C HIS A 255 -3.52 -6.91 -2.47
N TYR A 256 -4.53 -7.05 -1.63
CA TYR A 256 -4.31 -6.86 -0.21
C TYR A 256 -3.74 -8.15 0.37
N THR A 257 -2.48 -8.09 0.81
CA THR A 257 -1.89 -9.14 1.62
C THR A 257 -2.59 -9.20 2.98
N GLU A 258 -2.44 -10.30 3.72
CA GLU A 258 -3.05 -10.44 5.05
C GLU A 258 -2.56 -9.36 6.02
N GLU A 259 -1.33 -8.87 5.83
CA GLU A 259 -0.74 -7.78 6.61
C GLU A 259 -1.28 -6.39 6.25
N LYS A 260 -1.93 -6.26 5.08
CA LYS A 260 -2.52 -5.01 4.60
C LYS A 260 -4.02 -4.98 4.71
N MET A 261 -4.68 -6.13 4.71
CA MET A 261 -6.09 -6.31 5.07
C MET A 261 -6.33 -7.76 5.50
N SER A 262 -6.63 -7.99 6.78
CA SER A 262 -6.88 -9.33 7.32
C SER A 262 -8.20 -9.91 6.79
N ASP A 263 -8.42 -11.22 6.98
CA ASP A 263 -9.70 -11.86 6.65
C ASP A 263 -10.85 -11.29 7.50
N GLU A 264 -10.60 -11.01 8.78
CA GLU A 264 -11.55 -10.34 9.68
C GLU A 264 -11.98 -8.98 9.12
N GLN A 265 -11.03 -8.18 8.60
CA GLN A 265 -11.33 -6.88 8.01
C GLN A 265 -12.17 -6.98 6.72
N ILE A 266 -12.08 -8.08 5.97
CA ILE A 266 -13.00 -8.29 4.84
C ILE A 266 -14.42 -8.56 5.36
N GLU A 267 -14.57 -9.29 6.46
CA GLU A 267 -15.88 -9.49 7.10
C GLU A 267 -16.43 -8.20 7.72
N ASP A 268 -15.56 -7.32 8.27
CA ASP A 268 -15.94 -5.98 8.69
C ASP A 268 -16.52 -5.18 7.51
N LEU A 269 -15.82 -5.17 6.37
CA LEU A 269 -16.27 -4.51 5.14
C LEU A 269 -17.60 -5.09 4.64
N ARG A 270 -17.75 -6.42 4.65
CA ARG A 270 -19.02 -7.08 4.32
C ARG A 270 -20.15 -6.61 5.22
N ALA A 271 -19.96 -6.62 6.53
CA ALA A 271 -20.97 -6.20 7.50
C ALA A 271 -21.40 -4.74 7.28
N TYR A 272 -20.46 -3.86 6.93
CA TYR A 272 -20.79 -2.48 6.56
C TYR A 272 -21.63 -2.40 5.28
N ILE A 273 -21.23 -3.11 4.22
CA ILE A 273 -21.96 -3.13 2.94
C ILE A 273 -23.39 -3.65 3.13
N GLU A 274 -23.55 -4.75 3.87
CA GLU A 274 -24.86 -5.35 4.17
C GLU A 274 -25.75 -4.36 4.94
N LYS A 275 -25.24 -3.76 6.02
CA LYS A 275 -25.93 -2.74 6.83
C LYS A 275 -26.39 -1.54 6.00
N MET A 276 -25.58 -1.10 5.03
CA MET A 276 -25.90 0.08 4.20
C MET A 276 -26.80 -0.25 3.00
N ALA A 277 -26.99 -1.53 2.68
CA ALA A 277 -27.84 -2.00 1.59
C ALA A 277 -29.32 -2.19 2.01
N GLU A 278 -29.59 -2.27 3.31
CA GLU A 278 -30.94 -2.29 3.91
C GLU A 278 -31.73 -1.01 3.60
#